data_AF-A0AAE2YHL0-F1
#
_entry.id   AF-A0AAE2YHL0-F1
#
_cell.length_a   1.000
_cell.length_b   1.000
_cell.length_c   1.000
_cell.angle_alpha   90.00
_cell.angle_beta   90.00
_cell.angle_gamma   90.00
#
_symmetry.space_group_name_H-M   'P 1'
#
loop_
_entity.id
_entity.type
_entity.pdbx_description
1 polymer ?
#
loop_
_entity_poly.entity_id
_entity_poly.type
_entity_poly.pdbx_seq_one_letter_code
_entity_poly.pdbx_strand_id
1 'polypeptide(L)'
;MVPRRIYIVDAHHHLGADRDGQSNRNPAAPGGTFDFCIRLGSYLLKTLSDEKVDLRFQPHGFLKELLESEEKWRETLNGTWVVDQIVVFPFNDEFKWREGDEGKATYWRSNDNIYRWASRAPYSLKLIGYSRMVPHEGELAIKELHRAVKQLGLRGVKLHPRSDGWGNEIDSEPVENFLTEAAKLGVPIIFDTRGFSQVVDITSVTTKARARLARIDKRLTRQLKVIVAHIGFHLSYDELYTVLSHPNIYGEVSGIHDAGIQKLFEEASLRLKETLGSYHSWSEKIIFGTDFPYFDVHHAAQFISYVLSEDFPGTIEDAQRILGVNILRLIPPMLEIPPQRVESVHFDGSLIPVAKRILASKIAKLFSEGKLNISSFEVFLSLPPKASVKDDCLLLVKGKEGNGEHTLLMLLTVMGLGTVARFNAEPSGSKALISRELGYDDSLLRQQFYNALWPDNVEKDQSEIEKKLCALLKPLLGSESVSEEKLKTS
;
A
#
# COMPACT_ATOMS: atom_id res chain seq x y z
N MET A 1 8.43 7.95 -27.87
CA MET A 1 8.57 6.98 -26.76
C MET A 1 7.21 6.76 -26.14
N VAL A 2 6.87 5.53 -25.76
CA VAL A 2 5.64 5.25 -24.98
C VAL A 2 5.84 5.83 -23.58
N PRO A 3 4.86 6.55 -23.01
CA PRO A 3 4.95 7.05 -21.63
C PRO A 3 5.15 5.88 -20.67
N ARG A 4 6.26 5.85 -19.94
CA ARG A 4 6.54 4.84 -18.92
C ARG A 4 6.06 5.36 -17.57
N ARG A 5 5.21 4.59 -16.88
CA ARG A 5 4.73 4.90 -15.54
C ARG A 5 5.48 4.01 -14.55
N ILE A 6 6.08 4.62 -13.55
CA ILE A 6 6.73 3.94 -12.43
C ILE A 6 5.94 4.24 -11.17
N TYR A 7 5.63 3.19 -10.42
CA TYR A 7 4.98 3.27 -9.12
C TYR A 7 6.03 3.14 -8.02
N ILE A 8 6.15 4.12 -7.14
CA ILE A 8 7.19 4.16 -6.10
C ILE A 8 6.54 3.99 -4.72
N VAL A 9 7.07 3.05 -3.94
CA VAL A 9 6.69 2.82 -2.55
C VAL A 9 7.91 2.96 -1.67
N ASP A 10 7.89 3.92 -0.75
CA ASP A 10 8.89 4.02 0.30
C ASP A 10 8.58 2.99 1.39
N ALA A 11 9.38 1.92 1.47
CA ALA A 11 9.15 0.84 2.43
C ALA A 11 9.68 1.12 3.84
N HIS A 12 10.37 2.25 4.06
CA HIS A 12 10.98 2.56 5.34
C HIS A 12 10.85 4.04 5.67
N HIS A 13 9.90 4.38 6.53
CA HIS A 13 9.64 5.75 6.93
C HIS A 13 9.16 5.82 8.38
N HIS A 14 9.65 6.76 9.16
CA HIS A 14 9.26 6.91 10.56
C HIS A 14 8.22 8.00 10.75
N LEU A 15 7.24 7.74 11.61
CA LEU A 15 6.18 8.68 12.00
C LEU A 15 6.03 8.66 13.53
N GLY A 16 5.96 9.84 14.15
CA GLY A 16 6.02 10.03 15.61
C GLY A 16 7.18 10.93 16.02
N ALA A 17 7.77 10.68 17.18
CA ALA A 17 9.00 11.36 17.59
C ALA A 17 9.90 10.41 18.38
N ASP A 18 11.18 10.44 18.07
CA ASP A 18 12.20 9.65 18.74
C ASP A 18 12.73 10.36 19.98
N ARG A 19 13.28 9.58 20.91
CA ARG A 19 13.99 10.07 22.10
C ARG A 19 15.31 10.77 21.77
N ASP A 20 15.85 10.55 20.57
CA ASP A 20 17.06 11.23 20.09
C ASP A 20 16.81 12.65 19.53
N GLY A 21 15.55 13.10 19.52
CA GLY A 21 15.14 14.42 19.06
C GLY A 21 14.61 14.48 17.63
N GLN A 22 14.73 13.40 16.85
CA GLN A 22 14.09 13.32 15.54
C GLN A 22 12.56 13.29 15.66
N SER A 23 11.87 13.98 14.74
CA SER A 23 10.42 14.15 14.85
C SER A 23 9.74 14.26 13.49
N ASN A 24 8.71 13.45 13.32
CA ASN A 24 7.75 13.49 12.22
C ASN A 24 6.35 13.16 12.75
N ARG A 25 5.82 14.02 13.64
CA ARG A 25 4.56 13.75 14.37
C ARG A 25 3.31 13.89 13.51
N ASN A 26 3.38 14.69 12.45
CA ASN A 26 2.28 14.98 11.54
C ASN A 26 2.80 14.92 10.09
N PRO A 27 2.31 14.00 9.26
CA PRO A 27 2.81 13.83 7.89
C PRO A 27 2.56 15.06 7.01
N ALA A 28 1.55 15.89 7.32
CA ALA A 28 1.22 17.11 6.57
C ALA A 28 1.83 18.39 7.16
N ALA A 29 2.59 18.32 8.26
CA ALA A 29 3.28 19.49 8.79
C ALA A 29 4.51 19.84 7.91
N PRO A 30 4.96 21.11 7.92
CA PRO A 30 6.25 21.48 7.32
C PRO A 30 7.38 20.62 7.88
N GLY A 31 8.25 20.11 7.00
CA GLY A 31 9.31 19.17 7.36
C GLY A 31 8.84 17.74 7.65
N GLY A 32 7.55 17.45 7.57
CA GLY A 32 7.00 16.09 7.71
C GLY A 32 7.08 15.26 6.42
N THR A 33 6.44 14.09 6.45
CA THR A 33 6.43 13.12 5.33
C THR A 33 6.06 13.72 3.97
N PHE A 34 5.02 14.54 3.88
CA PHE A 34 4.56 15.07 2.59
C PHE A 34 5.47 16.19 2.06
N ASP A 35 6.05 16.99 2.96
CA ASP A 35 7.09 17.96 2.59
C ASP A 35 8.36 17.25 2.07
N PHE A 36 8.75 16.13 2.68
CA PHE A 36 9.82 15.28 2.14
C PHE A 36 9.53 14.82 0.70
N CYS A 37 8.33 14.30 0.41
CA CYS A 37 7.94 13.90 -0.94
C CYS A 37 7.98 15.08 -1.93
N ILE A 38 7.46 16.25 -1.55
CA ILE A 38 7.47 17.45 -2.41
C ILE A 38 8.90 17.88 -2.74
N ARG A 39 9.80 17.88 -1.75
CA ARG A 39 11.22 18.21 -1.96
C ARG A 39 11.92 17.18 -2.83
N LEU A 40 11.65 15.89 -2.62
CA LEU A 40 12.16 14.81 -3.48
C LEU A 40 11.71 14.95 -4.93
N GLY A 41 10.43 15.20 -5.16
CA GLY A 41 9.90 15.44 -6.50
C GLY A 41 10.57 16.64 -7.15
N SER A 42 10.66 17.75 -6.43
CA SER A 42 11.33 18.96 -6.93
C SER A 42 12.79 18.71 -7.30
N TYR A 43 13.52 17.92 -6.50
CA TYR A 43 14.91 17.57 -6.77
C TYR A 43 15.07 16.64 -7.97
N LEU A 44 14.19 15.62 -8.11
CA LEU A 44 14.22 14.70 -9.25
C LEU A 44 13.84 15.40 -10.56
N LEU A 45 12.83 16.29 -10.55
CA LEU A 45 12.50 17.11 -11.72
C LEU A 45 13.71 17.94 -12.16
N LYS A 46 14.38 18.60 -11.21
CA LYS A 46 15.57 19.41 -11.51
C LYS A 46 16.73 18.57 -12.06
N THR A 47 16.90 17.35 -11.58
CA THR A 47 18.07 16.49 -11.90
C THR A 47 17.85 15.66 -13.16
N LEU A 48 16.64 15.15 -13.38
CA LEU A 48 16.34 14.17 -14.42
C LEU A 48 15.51 14.71 -15.57
N SER A 49 14.79 15.83 -15.40
CA SER A 49 14.02 16.40 -16.50
C SER A 49 14.90 17.25 -17.40
N ASP A 50 14.81 17.00 -18.70
CA ASP A 50 15.50 17.74 -19.75
C ASP A 50 14.58 17.83 -20.99
N GLU A 51 15.11 18.26 -22.14
CA GLU A 51 14.33 18.34 -23.39
C GLU A 51 13.85 16.96 -23.90
N LYS A 52 14.46 15.86 -23.44
CA LYS A 52 14.17 14.48 -23.88
C LYS A 52 13.27 13.73 -22.90
N VAL A 53 13.28 14.08 -21.62
CA VAL A 53 12.58 13.38 -20.53
C VAL A 53 11.63 14.34 -19.81
N ASP A 54 10.33 14.22 -20.09
CA ASP A 54 9.25 14.91 -19.37
C ASP A 54 8.74 14.03 -18.21
N LEU A 55 9.22 14.31 -16.99
CA LEU A 55 8.76 13.62 -15.77
C LEU A 55 7.50 14.28 -15.20
N ARG A 56 6.50 13.47 -14.87
CA ARG A 56 5.25 13.93 -14.23
C ARG A 56 4.92 13.07 -13.03
N PHE A 57 4.77 13.72 -11.89
CA PHE A 57 4.34 13.08 -10.65
C PHE A 57 2.87 13.36 -10.42
N GLN A 58 2.01 12.42 -10.83
CA GLN A 58 0.56 12.60 -10.79
C GLN A 58 -0.13 11.33 -10.29
N PRO A 59 -1.22 11.48 -9.51
CA PRO A 59 -2.08 10.35 -9.21
C PRO A 59 -2.68 9.81 -10.51
N HIS A 60 -2.94 8.51 -10.57
CA HIS A 60 -3.46 7.86 -11.76
C HIS A 60 -4.75 7.09 -11.48
N GLY A 61 -5.43 6.68 -12.56
CA GLY A 61 -6.62 5.84 -12.46
C GLY A 61 -7.76 6.51 -11.69
N PHE A 62 -8.44 5.75 -10.84
CA PHE A 62 -9.55 6.27 -10.05
C PHE A 62 -9.14 7.26 -8.97
N LEU A 63 -7.90 7.15 -8.46
CA LEU A 63 -7.39 8.06 -7.45
C LEU A 63 -7.38 9.50 -7.95
N LYS A 64 -7.01 9.69 -9.22
CA LYS A 64 -7.02 11.00 -9.87
C LYS A 64 -8.41 11.62 -9.84
N GLU A 65 -9.42 10.89 -10.32
CA GLU A 65 -10.80 11.35 -10.38
C GLU A 65 -11.35 11.67 -8.98
N LEU A 66 -10.98 10.86 -7.98
CA LEU A 66 -11.36 11.05 -6.59
C LEU A 66 -10.77 12.33 -6.00
N LEU A 67 -9.50 12.63 -6.27
CA LEU A 67 -8.86 13.86 -5.83
C LEU A 67 -9.39 15.09 -6.56
N GLU A 68 -9.69 14.97 -7.87
CA GLU A 68 -10.35 16.05 -8.61
C GLU A 68 -11.75 16.37 -8.05
N SER A 69 -12.39 15.39 -7.42
CA SER A 69 -13.72 15.52 -6.79
C SER A 69 -13.69 15.98 -5.33
N GLU A 70 -12.55 15.92 -4.64
CA GLU A 70 -12.41 16.34 -3.24
C GLU A 70 -11.22 17.30 -3.06
N GLU A 71 -11.51 18.59 -3.12
CA GLU A 71 -10.52 19.66 -3.13
C GLU A 71 -9.58 19.63 -1.91
N LYS A 72 -10.11 19.40 -0.70
CA LYS A 72 -9.29 19.35 0.52
C LYS A 72 -8.25 18.23 0.46
N TRP A 73 -8.60 17.09 -0.13
CA TRP A 73 -7.67 15.97 -0.30
C TRP A 73 -6.63 16.28 -1.36
N ARG A 74 -7.06 16.86 -2.48
CA ARG A 74 -6.15 17.31 -3.55
C ARG A 74 -5.12 18.30 -3.03
N GLU A 75 -5.55 19.28 -2.24
CA GLU A 75 -4.65 20.26 -1.62
C GLU A 75 -3.70 19.61 -0.63
N THR A 76 -4.21 18.77 0.27
CA THR A 76 -3.39 18.07 1.29
C THR A 76 -2.31 17.19 0.67
N LEU A 77 -2.59 16.56 -0.47
CA LEU A 77 -1.69 15.62 -1.14
C LEU A 77 -0.96 16.25 -2.34
N ASN A 78 -1.12 17.54 -2.59
CA ASN A 78 -0.56 18.20 -3.76
C ASN A 78 0.98 18.07 -3.80
N GLY A 79 1.54 17.73 -4.95
CA GLY A 79 2.99 17.57 -5.13
C GLY A 79 3.63 16.35 -4.45
N THR A 80 2.86 15.53 -3.72
CA THR A 80 3.41 14.36 -2.98
C THR A 80 3.56 13.09 -3.82
N TRP A 81 3.21 13.14 -5.11
CA TRP A 81 3.03 11.96 -5.98
C TRP A 81 4.31 11.44 -6.63
N VAL A 82 5.49 11.91 -6.21
CA VAL A 82 6.76 11.29 -6.61
C VAL A 82 6.93 9.93 -5.94
N VAL A 83 6.38 9.76 -4.73
CA VAL A 83 6.28 8.49 -4.01
C VAL A 83 4.80 8.20 -3.86
N ASP A 84 4.28 7.14 -4.45
CA ASP A 84 2.86 6.83 -4.47
C ASP A 84 2.34 6.43 -3.09
N GLN A 85 3.05 5.51 -2.41
CA GLN A 85 2.72 5.02 -1.08
C GLN A 85 3.94 4.96 -0.16
N ILE A 86 3.71 5.02 1.14
CA ILE A 86 4.75 5.12 2.17
C ILE A 86 4.38 4.19 3.31
N VAL A 87 5.26 3.24 3.60
CA VAL A 87 5.17 2.39 4.77
C VAL A 87 5.72 3.15 5.97
N VAL A 88 4.88 3.35 6.99
CA VAL A 88 5.22 4.16 8.17
C VAL A 88 5.26 3.32 9.45
N PHE A 89 6.30 3.54 10.25
CA PHE A 89 6.54 2.88 11.54
C PHE A 89 6.69 3.88 12.69
N PRO A 90 6.43 3.45 13.94
CA PRO A 90 6.88 4.18 15.11
C PRO A 90 8.40 4.35 15.21
N PHE A 91 8.84 5.48 15.74
CA PHE A 91 10.19 5.69 16.28
C PHE A 91 10.48 4.85 17.54
N ASN A 92 11.66 4.98 18.14
CA ASN A 92 11.90 4.59 19.54
C ASN A 92 11.21 5.59 20.46
N ASP A 93 9.89 5.51 20.38
CA ASP A 93 9.01 6.64 20.55
C ASP A 93 8.91 7.10 22.02
N GLU A 94 8.85 8.42 22.26
CA GLU A 94 8.50 9.04 23.54
C GLU A 94 7.10 8.65 24.05
N PHE A 95 6.20 8.21 23.16
CA PHE A 95 4.85 7.79 23.45
C PHE A 95 4.75 6.32 23.83
N LYS A 96 5.83 5.53 23.72
CA LYS A 96 5.76 4.06 23.78
C LYS A 96 5.07 3.54 25.05
N TRP A 97 5.54 3.96 26.24
CA TRP A 97 4.97 3.55 27.53
C TRP A 97 5.02 4.68 28.56
N ARG A 98 3.99 4.77 29.42
CA ARG A 98 3.90 5.69 30.57
C ARG A 98 3.22 5.01 31.76
N GLU A 99 3.37 5.59 32.95
CA GLU A 99 2.64 5.17 34.15
C GLU A 99 1.12 5.10 33.86
N GLY A 100 0.48 3.98 34.24
CA GLY A 100 -0.92 3.68 33.89
C GLY A 100 -1.12 2.74 32.68
N ASP A 101 -0.03 2.31 32.02
CA ASP A 101 -0.07 1.34 30.91
C ASP A 101 0.27 -0.09 31.35
N GLU A 102 0.02 -0.45 32.62
CA GLU A 102 0.32 -1.77 33.15
C GLU A 102 -0.39 -2.87 32.35
N GLY A 103 0.35 -3.92 31.98
CA GLY A 103 -0.19 -5.02 31.18
C GLY A 103 -0.41 -4.71 29.70
N LYS A 104 0.13 -3.59 29.19
CA LYS A 104 0.21 -3.27 27.76
C LYS A 104 1.63 -3.50 27.23
N ALA A 105 1.73 -3.82 25.94
CA ALA A 105 3.02 -3.91 25.26
C ALA A 105 3.68 -2.53 25.11
N THR A 106 5.01 -2.50 25.06
CA THR A 106 5.82 -1.27 25.10
C THR A 106 5.45 -0.23 24.04
N TYR A 107 4.88 -0.60 22.89
CA TYR A 107 4.61 0.33 21.78
C TYR A 107 3.11 0.54 21.48
N TRP A 108 2.21 0.11 22.37
CA TRP A 108 0.77 0.09 22.05
C TRP A 108 0.18 1.47 21.69
N ARG A 109 0.59 2.54 22.38
CA ARG A 109 0.18 3.93 22.06
C ARG A 109 0.77 4.42 20.75
N SER A 110 2.02 4.06 20.48
CA SER A 110 2.69 4.39 19.22
C SER A 110 1.98 3.73 18.04
N ASN A 111 1.57 2.47 18.21
CA ASN A 111 0.77 1.75 17.21
C ASN A 111 -0.59 2.42 16.98
N ASP A 112 -1.26 2.90 18.03
CA ASP A 112 -2.51 3.69 17.91
C ASP A 112 -2.28 5.00 17.13
N ASN A 113 -1.14 5.67 17.32
CA ASN A 113 -0.79 6.89 16.59
C ASN A 113 -0.57 6.60 15.09
N ILE A 114 0.13 5.52 14.75
CA ILE A 114 0.27 5.10 13.35
C ILE A 114 -1.09 4.79 12.75
N TYR A 115 -1.92 4.02 13.45
CA TYR A 115 -3.28 3.70 13.01
C TYR A 115 -4.10 4.96 12.70
N ARG A 116 -4.07 5.97 13.58
CA ARG A 116 -4.83 7.22 13.39
C ARG A 116 -4.50 7.92 12.07
N TRP A 117 -3.24 7.90 11.65
CA TRP A 117 -2.82 8.47 10.37
C TRP A 117 -3.09 7.53 9.20
N ALA A 118 -2.76 6.24 9.32
CA ALA A 118 -2.86 5.29 8.22
C ALA A 118 -4.30 4.86 7.88
N SER A 119 -5.29 5.11 8.75
CA SER A 119 -6.68 4.66 8.60
C SER A 119 -7.69 5.78 8.26
N ARG A 120 -7.21 7.00 7.98
CA ARG A 120 -8.08 8.15 7.71
C ARG A 120 -7.70 8.86 6.41
N ALA A 121 -8.67 9.12 5.55
CA ALA A 121 -8.46 9.92 4.37
C ALA A 121 -8.18 11.41 4.72
N PRO A 122 -7.30 12.09 3.97
CA PRO A 122 -6.61 11.62 2.76
C PRO A 122 -5.32 10.83 3.03
N TYR A 123 -4.86 10.72 4.28
CA TYR A 123 -3.59 10.08 4.63
C TYR A 123 -3.56 8.59 4.30
N SER A 124 -4.66 7.87 4.51
CA SER A 124 -4.83 6.45 4.15
C SER A 124 -4.69 6.17 2.64
N LEU A 125 -4.70 7.20 1.79
CA LEU A 125 -4.41 7.08 0.35
C LEU A 125 -2.91 6.93 0.08
N LYS A 126 -2.06 7.38 1.02
CA LYS A 126 -0.60 7.41 0.94
C LYS A 126 0.06 6.44 1.92
N LEU A 127 -0.48 6.29 3.12
CA LEU A 127 0.22 5.68 4.23
C LEU A 127 -0.20 4.22 4.46
N ILE A 128 0.79 3.37 4.65
CA ILE A 128 0.65 1.98 5.05
C ILE A 128 1.23 1.84 6.45
N GLY A 129 0.36 1.74 7.46
CA GLY A 129 0.78 1.64 8.85
C GLY A 129 1.30 0.26 9.19
N TYR A 130 2.48 0.21 9.81
CA TYR A 130 3.04 -0.97 10.45
C TYR A 130 3.19 -0.68 11.95
N SER A 131 3.11 -1.74 12.74
CA SER A 131 3.29 -1.68 14.19
C SER A 131 4.75 -1.80 14.59
N ARG A 132 5.13 -1.36 15.79
CA ARG A 132 6.42 -1.68 16.41
C ARG A 132 6.20 -2.59 17.62
N MET A 133 7.10 -3.54 17.81
CA MET A 133 6.97 -4.59 18.83
C MET A 133 8.32 -4.95 19.46
N VAL A 134 8.28 -5.47 20.69
CA VAL A 134 9.44 -6.05 21.38
C VAL A 134 9.16 -7.54 21.65
N PRO A 135 9.73 -8.48 20.88
CA PRO A 135 9.41 -9.91 21.01
C PRO A 135 9.66 -10.48 22.41
N HIS A 136 10.64 -9.94 23.13
CA HIS A 136 11.00 -10.34 24.49
C HIS A 136 9.92 -10.00 25.55
N GLU A 137 8.89 -9.23 25.20
CA GLU A 137 7.69 -9.06 26.05
C GLU A 137 6.75 -10.28 26.00
N GLY A 138 7.11 -11.30 25.22
CA GLY A 138 6.41 -12.58 25.14
C GLY A 138 4.93 -12.40 24.79
N GLU A 139 4.06 -12.86 25.67
CA GLU A 139 2.63 -12.88 25.40
C GLU A 139 1.98 -11.49 25.28
N LEU A 140 2.61 -10.45 25.84
CA LEU A 140 2.18 -9.07 25.61
C LEU A 140 2.43 -8.66 24.15
N ALA A 141 3.59 -8.99 23.59
CA ALA A 141 3.91 -8.70 22.19
C ALA A 141 3.01 -9.47 21.23
N ILE A 142 2.68 -10.73 21.54
CA ILE A 142 1.75 -11.53 20.72
C ILE A 142 0.34 -10.96 20.77
N LYS A 143 -0.18 -10.60 21.95
CA LYS A 143 -1.50 -9.97 22.09
C LYS A 143 -1.56 -8.64 21.32
N GLU A 144 -0.52 -7.83 21.42
CA GLU A 144 -0.45 -6.56 20.71
C GLU A 144 -0.33 -6.77 19.20
N LEU A 145 0.42 -7.77 18.73
CA LEU A 145 0.49 -8.15 17.32
C LEU A 145 -0.91 -8.48 16.78
N HIS A 146 -1.66 -9.32 17.48
CA HIS A 146 -3.05 -9.64 17.10
C HIS A 146 -3.95 -8.40 17.11
N ARG A 147 -3.83 -7.52 18.11
CA ARG A 147 -4.60 -6.26 18.17
C ARG A 147 -4.27 -5.34 17.00
N ALA A 148 -2.99 -5.09 16.76
CA ALA A 148 -2.49 -4.21 15.71
C ALA A 148 -2.95 -4.67 14.33
N VAL A 149 -2.86 -5.98 14.04
CA VAL A 149 -3.25 -6.51 12.72
C VAL A 149 -4.77 -6.63 12.60
N LYS A 150 -5.45 -7.29 13.54
CA LYS A 150 -6.88 -7.63 13.40
C LYS A 150 -7.82 -6.50 13.77
N GLN A 151 -7.46 -5.67 14.75
CA GLN A 151 -8.35 -4.61 15.25
C GLN A 151 -8.01 -3.25 14.65
N LEU A 152 -6.71 -2.91 14.55
CA LEU A 152 -6.29 -1.64 13.95
C LEU A 152 -6.09 -1.73 12.43
N GLY A 153 -5.88 -2.93 11.87
CA GLY A 153 -5.61 -3.08 10.44
C GLY A 153 -4.22 -2.61 10.03
N LEU A 154 -3.24 -2.59 10.95
CA LEU A 154 -1.83 -2.37 10.62
C LEU A 154 -1.28 -3.58 9.87
N ARG A 155 -0.46 -3.35 8.85
CA ARG A 155 -0.17 -4.35 7.81
C ARG A 155 1.27 -4.87 7.81
N GLY A 156 1.94 -4.77 8.95
CA GLY A 156 3.30 -5.23 9.15
C GLY A 156 3.87 -4.84 10.51
N VAL A 157 5.11 -5.25 10.76
CA VAL A 157 5.80 -5.04 12.03
C VAL A 157 7.23 -4.55 11.80
N LYS A 158 7.66 -3.54 12.56
CA LYS A 158 9.06 -3.12 12.71
C LYS A 158 9.59 -3.66 14.04
N LEU A 159 10.76 -4.28 13.99
CA LEU A 159 11.53 -4.70 15.15
C LEU A 159 12.84 -3.92 15.18
N HIS A 160 13.25 -3.41 16.35
CA HIS A 160 14.50 -2.66 16.45
C HIS A 160 15.39 -3.20 17.58
N PRO A 161 16.12 -4.31 17.34
CA PRO A 161 16.92 -4.99 18.35
C PRO A 161 17.82 -4.07 19.19
N ARG A 162 18.59 -3.21 18.51
CA ARG A 162 19.53 -2.30 19.17
C ARG A 162 18.82 -1.25 20.03
N SER A 163 17.83 -0.56 19.48
CA SER A 163 17.16 0.56 20.14
C SER A 163 16.26 0.10 21.30
N ASP A 164 15.76 -1.13 21.20
CA ASP A 164 14.92 -1.76 22.22
C ASP A 164 15.72 -2.61 23.23
N GLY A 165 17.05 -2.68 23.09
CA GLY A 165 17.94 -3.27 24.10
C GLY A 165 18.16 -4.79 24.04
N TRP A 166 17.81 -5.45 22.92
CA TRP A 166 17.93 -6.91 22.76
C TRP A 166 18.78 -7.31 21.52
N GLY A 167 19.72 -6.46 21.11
CA GLY A 167 20.55 -6.66 19.92
C GLY A 167 21.40 -7.94 19.91
N ASN A 168 21.73 -8.49 21.08
CA ASN A 168 22.49 -9.73 21.23
C ASN A 168 21.58 -10.97 21.38
N GLU A 169 20.27 -10.79 21.34
CA GLU A 169 19.25 -11.82 21.58
C GLU A 169 18.31 -11.96 20.37
N ILE A 170 18.80 -11.61 19.17
CA ILE A 170 18.06 -11.73 17.91
C ILE A 170 17.77 -13.21 17.61
N ASP A 171 18.77 -14.08 17.75
CA ASP A 171 18.61 -15.52 17.52
C ASP A 171 18.14 -16.25 18.79
N SER A 172 16.96 -15.88 19.27
CA SER A 172 16.36 -16.39 20.50
C SER A 172 14.95 -16.97 20.29
N GLU A 173 14.50 -17.80 21.24
CA GLU A 173 13.16 -18.40 21.20
C GLU A 173 12.02 -17.35 21.19
N PRO A 174 12.05 -16.25 21.97
CA PRO A 174 11.03 -15.20 21.88
C PRO A 174 10.88 -14.63 20.47
N VAL A 175 12.00 -14.39 19.77
CA VAL A 175 11.98 -13.87 18.40
C VAL A 175 11.46 -14.94 17.43
N GLU A 176 11.91 -16.20 17.54
CA GLU A 176 11.39 -17.31 16.73
C GLU A 176 9.87 -17.48 16.86
N ASN A 177 9.36 -17.45 18.09
CA ASN A 177 7.93 -17.55 18.37
C ASN A 177 7.18 -16.35 17.77
N PHE A 178 7.70 -15.14 17.92
CA PHE A 178 7.10 -13.94 17.34
C PHE A 178 7.04 -13.99 15.81
N LEU A 179 8.13 -14.39 15.14
CA LEU A 179 8.15 -14.59 13.69
C LEU A 179 7.11 -15.63 13.23
N THR A 180 6.95 -16.70 14.01
CA THR A 180 5.98 -17.77 13.75
C THR A 180 4.55 -17.25 13.83
N GLU A 181 4.20 -16.45 14.86
CA GLU A 181 2.85 -15.88 14.99
C GLU A 181 2.56 -14.83 13.91
N ALA A 182 3.52 -13.95 13.59
CA ALA A 182 3.36 -12.98 12.51
C ALA A 182 3.16 -13.64 11.13
N ALA A 183 3.85 -14.75 10.88
CA ALA A 183 3.65 -15.54 9.65
C ALA A 183 2.25 -16.16 9.56
N LYS A 184 1.61 -16.54 10.67
CA LYS A 184 0.21 -16.99 10.66
C LYS A 184 -0.77 -15.87 10.30
N LEU A 185 -0.38 -14.62 10.56
CA LEU A 185 -1.10 -13.42 10.17
C LEU A 185 -0.71 -12.91 8.78
N GLY A 186 0.27 -13.53 8.12
CA GLY A 186 0.72 -13.16 6.77
C GLY A 186 1.36 -11.77 6.66
N VAL A 187 1.64 -11.10 7.78
CA VAL A 187 2.22 -9.76 7.82
C VAL A 187 3.75 -9.80 7.76
N PRO A 188 4.40 -8.89 7.00
CA PRO A 188 5.85 -8.81 6.95
C PRO A 188 6.45 -8.18 8.20
N ILE A 189 7.69 -8.60 8.50
CA ILE A 189 8.49 -8.08 9.59
C ILE A 189 9.75 -7.43 9.00
N ILE A 190 9.99 -6.17 9.33
CA ILE A 190 11.25 -5.48 9.05
C ILE A 190 12.08 -5.37 10.33
N PHE A 191 13.29 -5.92 10.28
CA PHE A 191 14.31 -5.73 11.31
C PHE A 191 15.13 -4.49 10.97
N ASP A 192 15.18 -3.54 11.90
CA ASP A 192 16.24 -2.56 11.94
C ASP A 192 17.58 -3.26 12.16
N THR A 193 18.56 -3.02 11.30
CA THR A 193 19.86 -3.69 11.42
C THR A 193 21.02 -2.73 11.32
N ARG A 194 22.03 -2.97 12.16
CA ARG A 194 23.27 -2.19 12.14
C ARG A 194 24.45 -3.10 12.43
N GLY A 195 24.99 -3.70 11.37
CA GLY A 195 26.10 -4.64 11.44
C GLY A 195 25.75 -6.02 10.91
N PHE A 196 26.74 -6.68 10.32
CA PHE A 196 26.54 -7.95 9.62
C PHE A 196 26.24 -9.13 10.56
N SER A 197 26.73 -9.11 11.81
CA SER A 197 26.40 -10.15 12.80
C SER A 197 24.89 -10.27 13.03
N GLN A 198 24.19 -9.14 13.10
CA GLN A 198 22.73 -9.12 13.26
C GLN A 198 22.04 -9.72 12.02
N VAL A 199 22.57 -9.52 10.81
CA VAL A 199 22.05 -10.12 9.58
C VAL A 199 22.16 -11.65 9.64
N VAL A 200 23.28 -12.18 10.15
CA VAL A 200 23.48 -13.62 10.39
C VAL A 200 22.48 -14.16 11.41
N ASP A 201 22.31 -13.47 12.55
CA ASP A 201 21.35 -13.88 13.59
C ASP A 201 19.91 -13.87 13.09
N ILE A 202 19.52 -12.84 12.31
CA ILE A 202 18.20 -12.75 11.65
C ILE A 202 18.01 -13.95 10.71
N THR A 203 19.04 -14.32 9.97
CA THR A 203 18.98 -15.47 9.04
C THR A 203 18.79 -16.79 9.81
N SER A 204 19.52 -16.96 10.92
CA SER A 204 19.40 -18.12 11.80
C SER A 204 17.98 -18.24 12.36
N VAL A 205 17.46 -17.18 13.00
CA VAL A 205 16.13 -17.22 13.61
C VAL A 205 15.02 -17.35 12.57
N THR A 206 15.18 -16.75 11.39
CA THR A 206 14.25 -16.92 10.26
C THR A 206 14.21 -18.38 9.80
N THR A 207 15.38 -19.05 9.74
CA THR A 207 15.47 -20.47 9.38
C THR A 207 14.77 -21.36 10.41
N LYS A 208 14.98 -21.08 11.71
CA LYS A 208 14.30 -21.80 12.81
C LYS A 208 12.79 -21.61 12.76
N ALA A 209 12.32 -20.36 12.63
CA ALA A 209 10.90 -20.04 12.53
C ALA A 209 10.26 -20.70 11.30
N ARG A 210 10.95 -20.68 10.15
CA ARG A 210 10.49 -21.37 8.94
C ARG A 210 10.37 -22.88 9.16
N ALA A 211 11.34 -23.51 9.83
CA ALA A 211 11.29 -24.94 10.14
C ALA A 211 10.14 -25.26 11.11
N ARG A 212 9.89 -24.41 12.10
CA ARG A 212 8.74 -24.52 13.01
C ARG A 212 7.41 -24.40 12.26
N LEU A 213 7.27 -23.39 11.39
CA LEU A 213 6.09 -23.23 10.53
C LEU A 213 5.87 -24.44 9.63
N ALA A 214 6.94 -25.02 9.07
CA ALA A 214 6.84 -26.22 8.24
C ALA A 214 6.27 -27.44 8.98
N ARG A 215 6.57 -27.57 10.28
CA ARG A 215 6.00 -28.61 11.17
C ARG A 215 4.52 -28.35 11.49
N ILE A 216 4.09 -27.09 11.52
CA ILE A 216 2.69 -26.71 11.75
C ILE A 216 1.88 -26.89 10.45
N ASP A 217 2.26 -26.19 9.38
CA ASP A 217 1.71 -26.32 8.03
C ASP A 217 2.72 -25.74 7.04
N LYS A 218 3.20 -26.57 6.10
CA LYS A 218 4.16 -26.17 5.05
C LYS A 218 3.70 -24.96 4.22
N ARG A 219 2.40 -24.68 4.13
CA ARG A 219 1.88 -23.49 3.43
C ARG A 219 2.22 -22.20 4.16
N LEU A 220 2.32 -22.23 5.50
CA LEU A 220 2.69 -21.07 6.32
C LEU A 220 4.14 -20.63 6.10
N THR A 221 5.02 -21.51 5.63
CA THR A 221 6.41 -21.10 5.31
C THR A 221 6.46 -20.05 4.21
N ARG A 222 5.44 -19.95 3.34
CA ARG A 222 5.35 -18.91 2.31
C ARG A 222 4.80 -17.58 2.85
N GLN A 223 4.21 -17.60 4.05
CA GLN A 223 3.68 -16.42 4.71
C GLN A 223 4.71 -15.71 5.59
N LEU A 224 5.80 -16.40 5.97
CA LEU A 224 6.93 -15.78 6.65
C LEU A 224 7.65 -14.82 5.69
N LYS A 225 7.70 -13.54 6.04
CA LYS A 225 8.30 -12.49 5.23
C LYS A 225 9.16 -11.62 6.15
N VAL A 226 10.48 -11.70 5.98
CA VAL A 226 11.46 -11.00 6.80
C VAL A 226 12.25 -10.03 5.93
N ILE A 227 12.30 -8.77 6.33
CA ILE A 227 13.00 -7.69 5.64
C ILE A 227 14.15 -7.24 6.54
N VAL A 228 15.35 -7.17 5.98
CA VAL A 228 16.57 -6.68 6.63
C VAL A 228 16.76 -5.23 6.20
N ALA A 229 16.49 -4.28 7.10
CA ALA A 229 16.66 -2.86 6.82
C ALA A 229 18.13 -2.50 6.59
N HIS A 230 18.37 -1.55 5.70
CA HIS A 230 19.71 -1.10 5.27
C HIS A 230 20.65 -2.19 4.79
N ILE A 231 20.17 -3.42 4.58
CA ILE A 231 20.98 -4.62 4.30
C ILE A 231 22.21 -4.74 5.24
N GLY A 232 22.04 -4.32 6.49
CA GLY A 232 23.09 -4.29 7.51
C GLY A 232 24.21 -3.27 7.30
N PHE A 233 24.16 -2.40 6.28
CA PHE A 233 25.22 -1.47 5.85
C PHE A 233 26.52 -2.16 5.38
N HIS A 234 26.45 -3.42 4.93
CA HIS A 234 27.63 -4.24 4.61
C HIS A 234 27.58 -4.85 3.20
N LEU A 235 27.56 -4.00 2.18
CA LEU A 235 27.50 -4.37 0.75
C LEU A 235 28.66 -5.24 0.25
N SER A 236 29.79 -5.23 0.95
CA SER A 236 31.02 -5.91 0.53
C SER A 236 31.12 -7.38 0.98
N TYR A 237 30.13 -7.88 1.72
CA TYR A 237 30.15 -9.24 2.26
C TYR A 237 29.42 -10.16 1.30
N ASP A 238 30.14 -11.14 0.76
CA ASP A 238 29.60 -12.17 -0.15
C ASP A 238 28.41 -12.91 0.49
N GLU A 239 28.48 -13.09 1.81
CA GLU A 239 27.46 -13.75 2.62
C GLU A 239 26.13 -12.98 2.61
N LEU A 240 26.12 -11.66 2.36
CA LEU A 240 24.89 -10.88 2.26
C LEU A 240 23.98 -11.44 1.15
N TYR A 241 24.54 -11.73 -0.02
CA TYR A 241 23.76 -12.22 -1.16
C TYR A 241 23.33 -13.67 -0.94
N THR A 242 24.09 -14.45 -0.17
CA THR A 242 23.64 -15.77 0.31
C THR A 242 22.44 -15.62 1.23
N VAL A 243 22.46 -14.67 2.17
CA VAL A 243 21.32 -14.38 3.05
C VAL A 243 20.08 -13.95 2.25
N LEU A 244 20.24 -13.02 1.31
CA LEU A 244 19.15 -12.52 0.48
C LEU A 244 18.57 -13.59 -0.47
N SER A 245 19.34 -14.63 -0.81
CA SER A 245 18.84 -15.78 -1.58
C SER A 245 17.81 -16.61 -0.80
N HIS A 246 17.78 -16.52 0.54
CA HIS A 246 16.82 -17.25 1.37
C HIS A 246 15.37 -16.91 0.95
N PRO A 247 14.47 -17.89 0.79
CA PRO A 247 13.14 -17.66 0.20
C PRO A 247 12.27 -16.66 0.97
N ASN A 248 12.53 -16.48 2.27
CA ASN A 248 11.74 -15.62 3.16
C ASN A 248 12.45 -14.32 3.57
N ILE A 249 13.67 -14.06 3.07
CA ILE A 249 14.45 -12.86 3.41
C ILE A 249 14.52 -11.93 2.20
N TYR A 250 14.40 -10.63 2.48
CA TYR A 250 14.47 -9.51 1.55
C TYR A 250 15.35 -8.40 2.15
N GLY A 251 16.00 -7.62 1.31
CA GLY A 251 16.85 -6.51 1.70
C GLY A 251 16.18 -5.18 1.40
N GLU A 252 16.04 -4.32 2.42
CA GLU A 252 15.65 -2.93 2.25
C GLU A 252 16.90 -2.06 2.30
N VAL A 253 16.99 -1.03 1.46
CA VAL A 253 18.28 -0.40 1.07
C VAL A 253 18.43 1.07 1.44
N SER A 254 17.57 1.58 2.31
CA SER A 254 17.71 2.91 2.90
C SER A 254 19.12 3.11 3.49
N GLY A 255 19.64 4.32 3.29
CA GLY A 255 20.98 4.71 3.72
C GLY A 255 22.13 4.29 2.78
N ILE A 256 21.87 3.47 1.76
CA ILE A 256 22.86 3.23 0.69
C ILE A 256 22.91 4.44 -0.26
N HIS A 257 24.10 4.98 -0.50
CA HIS A 257 24.32 6.20 -1.30
C HIS A 257 25.63 6.13 -2.10
N ASP A 258 25.80 7.09 -3.01
CA ASP A 258 26.98 7.25 -3.87
C ASP A 258 27.43 5.93 -4.54
N ALA A 259 28.73 5.62 -4.49
CA ALA A 259 29.32 4.40 -5.06
C ALA A 259 28.74 3.10 -4.47
N GLY A 260 28.10 3.17 -3.30
CA GLY A 260 27.41 2.04 -2.69
C GLY A 260 26.20 1.58 -3.52
N ILE A 261 25.52 2.49 -4.22
CA ILE A 261 24.35 2.15 -5.06
C ILE A 261 24.80 1.31 -6.25
N GLN A 262 25.83 1.76 -6.96
CA GLN A 262 26.39 1.01 -8.09
C GLN A 262 26.87 -0.37 -7.63
N LYS A 263 27.66 -0.42 -6.55
CA LYS A 263 28.16 -1.67 -5.99
C LYS A 263 27.04 -2.64 -5.63
N LEU A 264 25.98 -2.16 -4.99
CA LEU A 264 24.81 -2.98 -4.66
C LEU A 264 24.27 -3.70 -5.90
N PHE A 265 24.05 -2.97 -6.99
CA PHE A 265 23.40 -3.54 -8.17
C PHE A 265 24.32 -4.43 -9.00
N GLU A 266 25.60 -4.11 -9.11
CA GLU A 266 26.60 -4.98 -9.73
C GLU A 266 26.68 -6.33 -9.00
N GLU A 267 26.84 -6.31 -7.68
CA GLU A 267 26.98 -7.51 -6.87
C GLU A 267 25.67 -8.31 -6.78
N ALA A 268 24.52 -7.64 -6.61
CA ALA A 268 23.22 -8.29 -6.57
C ALA A 268 22.87 -8.97 -7.90
N SER A 269 23.07 -8.26 -9.02
CA SER A 269 22.71 -8.77 -10.35
C SER A 269 23.53 -9.99 -10.77
N LEU A 270 24.77 -10.09 -10.29
CA LEU A 270 25.64 -11.24 -10.49
C LEU A 270 25.29 -12.38 -9.51
N ARG A 271 25.42 -12.14 -8.21
CA ARG A 271 25.42 -13.20 -7.19
C ARG A 271 24.05 -13.77 -6.89
N LEU A 272 23.01 -12.92 -6.86
CA LEU A 272 21.65 -13.43 -6.63
C LEU A 272 21.11 -14.17 -7.85
N LYS A 273 21.50 -13.75 -9.05
CA LYS A 273 21.11 -14.45 -10.28
C LYS A 273 21.67 -15.87 -10.31
N GLU A 274 22.92 -16.04 -9.88
CA GLU A 274 23.54 -17.37 -9.73
C GLU A 274 22.82 -18.21 -8.67
N THR A 275 22.48 -17.61 -7.52
CA THR A 275 21.96 -18.37 -6.36
C THR A 275 20.46 -18.68 -6.45
N LEU A 276 19.64 -17.77 -7.01
CA LEU A 276 18.19 -17.93 -7.12
C LEU A 276 17.75 -18.79 -8.31
N GLY A 277 18.63 -18.96 -9.32
CA GLY A 277 18.35 -19.71 -10.53
C GLY A 277 17.49 -18.95 -11.56
N SER A 278 17.19 -19.60 -12.69
CA SER A 278 16.60 -18.96 -13.88
C SER A 278 15.13 -18.53 -13.74
N TYR A 279 14.44 -18.97 -12.70
CA TYR A 279 13.00 -18.72 -12.49
C TYR A 279 12.71 -17.51 -11.58
N HIS A 280 13.76 -16.87 -11.07
CA HIS A 280 13.67 -15.73 -10.15
C HIS A 280 14.56 -14.60 -10.65
N SER A 281 14.08 -13.36 -10.61
CA SER A 281 14.95 -12.20 -10.82
C SER A 281 15.65 -11.81 -9.53
N TRP A 282 16.93 -11.44 -9.61
CA TRP A 282 17.69 -10.88 -8.49
C TRP A 282 17.00 -9.68 -7.86
N SER A 283 16.28 -8.90 -8.68
CA SER A 283 15.56 -7.71 -8.25
C SER A 283 14.39 -8.01 -7.33
N GLU A 284 13.88 -9.25 -7.27
CA GLU A 284 12.80 -9.67 -6.36
C GLU A 284 13.18 -9.61 -4.87
N LYS A 285 14.49 -9.48 -4.58
CA LYS A 285 15.03 -9.49 -3.22
C LYS A 285 15.36 -8.12 -2.66
N ILE A 286 15.24 -7.07 -3.45
CA ILE A 286 15.65 -5.71 -3.09
C ILE A 286 14.42 -4.82 -3.00
N ILE A 287 14.33 -4.03 -1.93
CA ILE A 287 13.21 -3.16 -1.62
C ILE A 287 13.74 -1.74 -1.38
N PHE A 288 13.19 -0.76 -2.07
CA PHE A 288 13.47 0.65 -1.82
C PHE A 288 12.82 1.14 -0.52
N GLY A 289 13.55 1.97 0.22
CA GLY A 289 13.05 2.73 1.36
C GLY A 289 13.99 3.88 1.69
N THR A 290 13.54 4.84 2.51
CA THR A 290 14.29 6.07 2.78
C THR A 290 14.86 6.16 4.19
N ASP A 291 14.24 5.49 5.15
CA ASP A 291 14.49 5.67 6.59
C ASP A 291 14.44 7.16 7.00
N PHE A 292 13.51 7.91 6.40
CA PHE A 292 13.24 9.28 6.79
C PHE A 292 12.66 9.33 8.22
N PRO A 293 13.07 10.29 9.06
CA PRO A 293 13.91 11.47 8.79
C PRO A 293 15.40 11.29 9.09
N TYR A 294 15.90 10.06 9.23
CA TYR A 294 17.33 9.82 9.48
C TYR A 294 18.18 10.07 8.23
N PHE A 295 17.67 9.73 7.05
CA PHE A 295 18.26 10.13 5.78
C PHE A 295 17.41 11.18 5.05
N ASP A 296 18.08 11.97 4.23
CA ASP A 296 17.50 13.12 3.56
C ASP A 296 17.04 12.84 2.12
N VAL A 297 16.54 13.89 1.47
CA VAL A 297 16.06 13.86 0.09
C VAL A 297 17.15 13.44 -0.91
N HIS A 298 18.42 13.78 -0.65
CA HIS A 298 19.50 13.50 -1.59
C HIS A 298 19.77 11.99 -1.70
N HIS A 299 19.73 11.26 -0.59
CA HIS A 299 19.90 9.81 -0.59
C HIS A 299 18.83 9.12 -1.43
N ALA A 300 17.56 9.44 -1.20
CA ALA A 300 16.44 8.89 -1.96
C ALA A 300 16.53 9.26 -3.45
N ALA A 301 16.87 10.52 -3.76
CA ALA A 301 16.99 10.99 -5.13
C ALA A 301 18.13 10.30 -5.88
N GLN A 302 19.29 10.12 -5.26
CA GLN A 302 20.42 9.40 -5.86
C GLN A 302 20.03 7.97 -6.21
N PHE A 303 19.40 7.24 -5.28
CA PHE A 303 18.97 5.87 -5.50
C PHE A 303 17.96 5.76 -6.65
N ILE A 304 16.90 6.58 -6.62
CA ILE A 304 15.87 6.58 -7.67
C ILE A 304 16.48 6.96 -9.02
N SER A 305 17.35 7.98 -9.05
CA SER A 305 18.00 8.42 -10.29
C SER A 305 18.87 7.32 -10.88
N TYR A 306 19.64 6.60 -10.06
CA TYR A 306 20.46 5.49 -10.52
C TYR A 306 19.60 4.36 -11.09
N VAL A 307 18.55 3.94 -10.38
CA VAL A 307 17.66 2.85 -10.83
C VAL A 307 16.94 3.17 -12.14
N LEU A 308 16.75 4.46 -12.45
CA LEU A 308 16.11 4.93 -13.67
C LEU A 308 17.11 5.32 -14.78
N SER A 309 18.42 5.25 -14.52
CA SER A 309 19.46 5.61 -15.49
C SER A 309 19.85 4.43 -16.39
N GLU A 310 20.65 4.72 -17.42
CA GLU A 310 21.24 3.71 -18.31
C GLU A 310 22.33 2.88 -17.62
N ASP A 311 22.87 3.35 -16.49
CA ASP A 311 23.90 2.63 -15.71
C ASP A 311 23.29 1.51 -14.86
N PHE A 312 21.96 1.51 -14.67
CA PHE A 312 21.29 0.44 -13.97
C PHE A 312 21.42 -0.88 -14.74
N PRO A 313 21.99 -1.95 -14.14
CA PRO A 313 22.23 -3.20 -14.86
C PRO A 313 20.96 -4.02 -15.11
N GLY A 314 19.82 -3.62 -14.55
CA GLY A 314 18.54 -4.31 -14.67
C GLY A 314 17.63 -3.75 -15.77
N THR A 315 16.49 -4.40 -15.94
CA THR A 315 15.42 -3.94 -16.84
C THR A 315 14.50 -2.93 -16.13
N ILE A 316 13.63 -2.26 -16.89
CA ILE A 316 12.59 -1.41 -16.29
C ILE A 316 11.63 -2.19 -15.38
N GLU A 317 11.44 -3.49 -15.62
CA GLU A 317 10.66 -4.35 -14.72
C GLU A 317 11.38 -4.58 -13.40
N ASP A 318 12.71 -4.74 -13.44
CA ASP A 318 13.53 -4.85 -12.23
C ASP A 318 13.49 -3.56 -11.43
N ALA A 319 13.59 -2.41 -12.09
CA ALA A 319 13.41 -1.10 -11.47
C ALA A 319 12.03 -0.99 -10.79
N GLN A 320 10.94 -1.38 -11.47
CA GLN A 320 9.59 -1.36 -10.90
C GLN A 320 9.42 -2.36 -9.74
N ARG A 321 10.09 -3.52 -9.77
CA ARG A 321 10.15 -4.47 -8.65
C ARG A 321 10.76 -3.82 -7.42
N ILE A 322 11.95 -3.27 -7.57
CA ILE A 322 12.73 -2.63 -6.50
C ILE A 322 12.01 -1.43 -5.91
N LEU A 323 11.52 -0.52 -6.77
CA LEU A 323 10.94 0.74 -6.34
C LEU A 323 9.55 0.61 -5.72
N GLY A 324 8.85 -0.52 -5.86
CA GLY A 324 7.54 -0.65 -5.20
C GLY A 324 6.87 -2.01 -5.23
N VAL A 325 6.97 -2.76 -6.32
CA VAL A 325 6.18 -4.01 -6.44
C VAL A 325 6.59 -5.06 -5.40
N ASN A 326 7.87 -5.13 -5.02
CA ASN A 326 8.32 -6.10 -4.02
C ASN A 326 7.67 -5.87 -2.66
N ILE A 327 7.71 -4.66 -2.11
CA ILE A 327 7.09 -4.38 -0.81
C ILE A 327 5.57 -4.59 -0.84
N LEU A 328 4.90 -4.18 -1.93
CA LEU A 328 3.46 -4.41 -2.09
C LEU A 328 3.08 -5.89 -2.13
N ARG A 329 3.94 -6.76 -2.69
CA ARG A 329 3.72 -8.23 -2.66
C ARG A 329 3.85 -8.81 -1.25
N LEU A 330 4.64 -8.19 -0.38
CA LEU A 330 4.83 -8.65 0.99
C LEU A 330 3.69 -8.21 1.90
N ILE A 331 3.07 -7.06 1.64
CA ILE A 331 1.97 -6.53 2.44
C ILE A 331 0.69 -7.33 2.15
N PRO A 332 0.04 -7.94 3.15
CA PRO A 332 -1.25 -8.58 2.93
C PRO A 332 -2.31 -7.52 2.59
N PRO A 333 -3.25 -7.83 1.68
CA PRO A 333 -4.38 -6.95 1.43
C PRO A 333 -5.24 -6.85 2.69
N MET A 334 -5.93 -5.73 2.88
CA MET A 334 -6.82 -5.55 4.04
C MET A 334 -8.09 -6.46 3.98
N LEU A 335 -8.22 -7.25 2.92
CA LEU A 335 -9.27 -8.25 2.67
C LEU A 335 -8.75 -9.65 3.05
N GLU A 336 -8.61 -9.94 4.34
CA GLU A 336 -8.25 -11.29 4.78
C GLU A 336 -9.45 -12.26 4.78
N ILE A 337 -10.67 -11.73 4.85
CA ILE A 337 -11.90 -12.53 4.80
C ILE A 337 -12.39 -12.55 3.36
N PRO A 338 -12.60 -13.74 2.75
CA PRO A 338 -13.25 -13.83 1.45
C PRO A 338 -14.60 -13.11 1.51
N PRO A 339 -14.93 -12.24 0.55
CA PRO A 339 -16.27 -11.67 0.49
C PRO A 339 -17.32 -12.75 0.65
N GLN A 340 -18.25 -12.58 1.59
CA GLN A 340 -19.39 -13.48 1.70
C GLN A 340 -20.34 -13.30 0.51
N ARG A 341 -20.38 -12.09 -0.05
CA ARG A 341 -21.15 -11.75 -1.25
C ARG A 341 -20.38 -10.75 -2.09
N VAL A 342 -20.18 -11.09 -3.36
CA VAL A 342 -19.64 -10.20 -4.39
C VAL A 342 -20.79 -9.83 -5.31
N GLU A 343 -21.07 -8.55 -5.46
CA GLU A 343 -21.95 -8.03 -6.51
C GLU A 343 -21.08 -7.36 -7.57
N SER A 344 -21.23 -7.78 -8.83
CA SER A 344 -20.43 -7.28 -9.94
C SER A 344 -21.33 -6.60 -10.97
N VAL A 345 -20.92 -5.41 -11.40
CA VAL A 345 -21.54 -4.72 -12.54
C VAL A 345 -20.57 -4.75 -13.69
N HIS A 346 -20.97 -5.35 -14.79
CA HIS A 346 -20.27 -5.24 -16.06
C HIS A 346 -20.88 -4.10 -16.86
N PHE A 347 -20.02 -3.31 -17.49
CA PHE A 347 -20.42 -2.22 -18.37
C PHE A 347 -19.46 -2.16 -19.55
N ASP A 348 -19.90 -1.52 -20.63
CA ASP A 348 -19.08 -1.32 -21.80
C ASP A 348 -17.82 -0.50 -21.44
N GLY A 349 -16.65 -0.94 -21.87
CA GLY A 349 -15.37 -0.30 -21.57
C GLY A 349 -15.31 1.18 -21.97
N SER A 350 -16.06 1.61 -22.98
CA SER A 350 -16.15 3.04 -23.34
C SER A 350 -16.75 3.91 -22.22
N LEU A 351 -17.54 3.33 -21.32
CA LEU A 351 -18.17 4.02 -20.18
C LEU A 351 -17.27 4.14 -18.95
N ILE A 352 -16.09 3.49 -18.93
CA ILE A 352 -15.16 3.52 -17.78
C ILE A 352 -14.82 4.94 -17.32
N PRO A 353 -14.44 5.89 -18.20
CA PRO A 353 -14.06 7.23 -17.75
C PRO A 353 -15.24 7.96 -17.09
N VAL A 354 -16.46 7.73 -17.58
CA VAL A 354 -17.69 8.31 -17.03
C VAL A 354 -18.00 7.66 -15.68
N ALA A 355 -17.99 6.33 -15.60
CA ALA A 355 -18.24 5.58 -14.37
C ALA A 355 -17.27 5.99 -13.24
N LYS A 356 -15.97 6.12 -13.54
CA LYS A 356 -14.96 6.59 -12.58
C LYS A 356 -15.29 7.97 -12.01
N ARG A 357 -15.58 8.95 -12.87
CA ARG A 357 -15.92 10.33 -12.47
C ARG A 357 -17.14 10.39 -11.56
N ILE A 358 -18.19 9.66 -11.93
CA ILE A 358 -19.44 9.62 -11.14
C ILE A 358 -19.17 9.03 -9.77
N LEU A 359 -18.49 7.88 -9.71
CA LEU A 359 -18.20 7.21 -8.45
C LEU A 359 -17.28 8.05 -7.56
N ALA A 360 -16.27 8.70 -8.14
CA ALA A 360 -15.38 9.60 -7.44
C ALA A 360 -16.15 10.77 -6.81
N SER A 361 -16.97 11.48 -7.58
CA SER A 361 -17.81 12.59 -7.10
C SER A 361 -18.76 12.17 -5.99
N LYS A 362 -19.36 10.99 -6.14
CA LYS A 362 -20.26 10.38 -5.16
C LYS A 362 -19.57 10.06 -3.83
N ILE A 363 -18.39 9.42 -3.89
CA ILE A 363 -17.59 9.11 -2.70
C ILE A 363 -17.14 10.40 -2.01
N ALA A 364 -16.65 11.39 -2.76
CA ALA A 364 -16.26 12.69 -2.23
C ALA A 364 -17.42 13.39 -1.49
N LYS A 365 -18.61 13.42 -2.09
CA LYS A 365 -19.82 13.97 -1.46
C LYS A 365 -20.18 13.26 -0.16
N LEU A 366 -20.19 11.92 -0.14
CA LEU A 366 -20.49 11.20 1.10
C LEU A 366 -19.46 11.47 2.20
N PHE A 367 -18.19 11.62 1.83
CA PHE A 367 -17.14 11.96 2.77
C PHE A 367 -17.34 13.37 3.35
N SER A 368 -17.62 14.37 2.50
CA SER A 368 -17.83 15.75 2.96
C SER A 368 -19.06 15.89 3.87
N GLU A 369 -20.07 15.02 3.68
CA GLU A 369 -21.24 14.88 4.56
C GLU A 369 -20.97 14.05 5.83
N GLY A 370 -19.75 13.52 6.02
CA GLY A 370 -19.37 12.70 7.18
C GLY A 370 -20.01 11.30 7.22
N LYS A 371 -20.65 10.87 6.13
CA LYS A 371 -21.37 9.60 6.01
C LYS A 371 -20.48 8.42 5.61
N LEU A 372 -19.24 8.70 5.24
CA LEU A 372 -18.29 7.74 4.69
C LEU A 372 -16.88 8.15 5.09
N ASN A 373 -16.00 7.18 5.39
CA ASN A 373 -14.58 7.43 5.61
C ASN A 373 -13.77 6.31 4.96
N ILE A 374 -12.73 6.64 4.20
CA ILE A 374 -11.86 5.67 3.52
C ILE A 374 -10.72 5.27 4.44
N SER A 375 -10.70 4.00 4.87
CA SER A 375 -9.67 3.47 5.76
C SER A 375 -8.43 2.97 5.03
N SER A 376 -8.53 2.63 3.74
CA SER A 376 -7.38 2.27 2.91
C SER A 376 -7.70 2.49 1.43
N PHE A 377 -6.65 2.77 0.65
CA PHE A 377 -6.67 2.78 -0.80
C PHE A 377 -5.59 1.83 -1.31
N GLU A 378 -5.99 0.71 -1.90
CA GLU A 378 -5.06 -0.36 -2.27
C GLU A 378 -4.86 -0.45 -3.78
N VAL A 379 -3.67 -0.89 -4.15
CA VAL A 379 -3.32 -1.37 -5.48
C VAL A 379 -3.29 -2.90 -5.41
N PHE A 380 -4.27 -3.56 -6.02
CA PHE A 380 -4.26 -5.03 -6.08
C PHE A 380 -3.32 -5.50 -7.19
N LEU A 381 -2.21 -6.13 -6.79
CA LEU A 381 -1.33 -6.86 -7.71
C LEU A 381 -1.93 -8.23 -8.12
N SER A 382 -2.93 -8.72 -7.38
CA SER A 382 -3.67 -9.95 -7.67
C SER A 382 -5.14 -9.81 -7.24
N LEU A 383 -6.06 -10.37 -8.02
CA LEU A 383 -7.49 -10.38 -7.67
C LEU A 383 -7.75 -11.19 -6.40
N PRO A 384 -8.80 -10.87 -5.61
CA PRO A 384 -9.20 -11.68 -4.47
C PRO A 384 -9.40 -13.15 -4.87
N PRO A 385 -9.01 -14.12 -4.02
CA PRO A 385 -9.27 -15.53 -4.28
C PRO A 385 -10.76 -15.75 -4.57
N LYS A 386 -11.07 -16.37 -5.74
CA LYS A 386 -12.42 -16.66 -6.28
C LYS A 386 -13.16 -15.53 -7.01
N ALA A 387 -12.57 -14.35 -7.20
CA ALA A 387 -13.14 -13.34 -8.08
C ALA A 387 -12.76 -13.65 -9.54
N SER A 388 -13.65 -14.29 -10.31
CA SER A 388 -13.54 -14.35 -11.78
C SER A 388 -14.27 -13.14 -12.35
N VAL A 389 -13.52 -12.14 -12.79
CA VAL A 389 -14.07 -10.86 -13.22
C VAL A 389 -13.56 -10.56 -14.61
N LYS A 390 -14.46 -10.15 -15.51
CA LYS A 390 -14.07 -9.60 -16.81
C LYS A 390 -13.36 -8.27 -16.61
N ASP A 391 -12.45 -7.95 -17.53
CA ASP A 391 -12.02 -6.58 -17.75
C ASP A 391 -13.28 -5.72 -17.97
N ASP A 392 -13.39 -4.57 -17.28
CA ASP A 392 -14.57 -3.67 -17.25
C ASP A 392 -15.62 -4.01 -16.17
N CYS A 393 -15.24 -3.98 -14.88
CA CYS A 393 -16.18 -4.33 -13.80
C CYS A 393 -16.08 -3.48 -12.53
N LEU A 394 -17.21 -3.00 -12.03
CA LEU A 394 -17.33 -2.48 -10.67
C LEU A 394 -17.66 -3.64 -9.74
N LEU A 395 -16.84 -3.85 -8.71
CA LEU A 395 -17.12 -4.82 -7.66
C LEU A 395 -17.59 -4.13 -6.38
N LEU A 396 -18.68 -4.66 -5.83
CA LEU A 396 -19.06 -4.38 -4.46
C LEU A 396 -18.83 -5.65 -3.65
N VAL A 397 -18.05 -5.50 -2.58
CA VAL A 397 -17.64 -6.61 -1.71
C VAL A 397 -18.26 -6.34 -0.35
N LYS A 398 -19.29 -7.11 0.02
CA LYS A 398 -19.88 -6.99 1.36
C LYS A 398 -19.31 -8.08 2.27
N GLY A 399 -18.75 -7.65 3.40
CA GLY A 399 -18.19 -8.52 4.42
C GLY A 399 -18.94 -8.38 5.76
N LYS A 400 -19.09 -9.48 6.48
CA LYS A 400 -19.49 -9.50 7.89
C LYS A 400 -18.30 -9.96 8.73
N GLU A 401 -17.95 -9.21 9.76
CA GLU A 401 -16.94 -9.60 10.74
C GLU A 401 -17.56 -9.52 12.14
N GLY A 402 -17.79 -10.68 12.77
CA GLY A 402 -18.48 -10.76 14.07
C GLY A 402 -19.93 -10.22 14.01
N ASN A 403 -20.28 -9.31 14.92
CA ASN A 403 -21.59 -8.64 14.97
C ASN A 403 -21.66 -7.33 14.15
N GLY A 404 -20.59 -6.96 13.44
CA GLY A 404 -20.53 -5.74 12.62
C GLY A 404 -20.62 -6.04 11.12
N GLU A 405 -21.42 -5.26 10.38
CA GLU A 405 -21.39 -5.23 8.91
C GLU A 405 -20.33 -4.22 8.43
N HIS A 406 -19.40 -4.66 7.58
CA HIS A 406 -18.44 -3.76 6.92
C HIS A 406 -18.69 -3.79 5.41
N THR A 407 -18.99 -2.63 4.83
CA THR A 407 -19.15 -2.50 3.37
C THR A 407 -17.82 -2.09 2.74
N LEU A 408 -17.30 -2.91 1.83
CA LEU A 408 -16.13 -2.61 1.01
C LEU A 408 -16.59 -2.30 -0.42
N LEU A 409 -16.14 -1.18 -0.98
CA LEU A 409 -16.34 -0.87 -2.40
C LEU A 409 -15.03 -1.11 -3.14
N MET A 410 -15.07 -1.97 -4.15
CA MET A 410 -13.92 -2.38 -4.93
C MET A 410 -14.11 -1.95 -6.39
N LEU A 411 -13.50 -0.85 -6.78
CA LEU A 411 -13.53 -0.44 -8.19
C LEU A 411 -12.38 -1.12 -8.96
N LEU A 412 -12.70 -2.12 -9.78
CA LEU A 412 -11.74 -2.68 -10.73
C LEU A 412 -11.80 -1.90 -12.05
N THR A 413 -10.66 -1.44 -12.56
CA THR A 413 -10.61 -0.80 -13.88
C THR A 413 -9.44 -1.33 -14.70
N VAL A 414 -9.62 -1.29 -16.02
CA VAL A 414 -9.06 -2.10 -17.12
C VAL A 414 -7.54 -2.10 -17.32
N MET A 415 -6.78 -1.47 -16.43
CA MET A 415 -5.33 -1.37 -16.55
C MET A 415 -4.61 -1.93 -15.32
N GLY A 416 -5.22 -2.88 -14.60
CA GLY A 416 -4.52 -3.71 -13.60
C GLY A 416 -4.16 -3.02 -12.28
N LEU A 417 -4.71 -1.84 -11.99
CA LEU A 417 -4.61 -1.19 -10.67
C LEU A 417 -6.03 -1.04 -10.15
N GLY A 418 -6.53 -2.11 -9.52
CA GLY A 418 -7.82 -2.10 -8.83
C GLY A 418 -7.72 -1.22 -7.60
N THR A 419 -8.58 -0.23 -7.48
CA THR A 419 -8.70 0.58 -6.27
C THR A 419 -9.78 -0.02 -5.38
N VAL A 420 -9.42 -0.39 -4.16
CA VAL A 420 -10.40 -0.63 -3.10
C VAL A 420 -10.40 0.53 -2.14
N ALA A 421 -11.59 1.06 -1.85
CA ALA A 421 -11.82 1.91 -0.69
C ALA A 421 -12.53 1.07 0.36
N ARG A 422 -11.89 0.81 1.50
CA ARG A 422 -12.56 0.23 2.67
C ARG A 422 -13.25 1.35 3.46
N PHE A 423 -14.49 1.12 3.91
CA PHE A 423 -15.25 2.10 4.66
C PHE A 423 -15.54 1.66 6.10
N ASN A 424 -15.44 2.60 7.05
CA ASN A 424 -15.55 2.33 8.48
C ASN A 424 -16.99 2.28 9.03
N ALA A 425 -18.02 2.61 8.24
CA ALA A 425 -19.43 2.59 8.65
C ALA A 425 -20.33 2.17 7.49
N GLU A 426 -21.50 1.57 7.79
CA GLU A 426 -22.61 1.55 6.82
C GLU A 426 -23.00 3.00 6.51
N PRO A 427 -23.06 3.42 5.24
CA PRO A 427 -23.43 4.77 4.88
C PRO A 427 -24.91 5.01 5.22
N SER A 428 -25.19 5.49 6.43
CA SER A 428 -26.52 5.74 6.99
C SER A 428 -27.27 6.93 6.34
N GLY A 429 -26.96 7.25 5.09
CA GLY A 429 -27.61 8.28 4.28
C GLY A 429 -27.42 8.08 2.77
N SER A 430 -27.25 6.83 2.33
CA SER A 430 -26.91 6.42 0.96
C SER A 430 -28.00 6.68 -0.10
N LYS A 431 -29.26 6.98 0.29
CA LYS A 431 -30.34 7.35 -0.66
C LYS A 431 -29.98 8.56 -1.55
N ALA A 432 -29.22 9.54 -1.04
CA ALA A 432 -28.92 10.80 -1.74
C ALA A 432 -27.83 10.70 -2.82
N LEU A 433 -27.14 9.56 -2.90
CA LEU A 433 -26.12 9.31 -3.91
C LEU A 433 -26.71 9.12 -5.30
N ILE A 434 -28.00 8.77 -5.44
CA ILE A 434 -28.51 8.10 -6.66
C ILE A 434 -29.61 8.88 -7.37
N SER A 435 -30.18 9.94 -6.78
CA SER A 435 -31.12 10.79 -7.49
C SER A 435 -30.41 11.95 -8.22
N ARG A 436 -30.45 11.87 -9.55
CA ARG A 436 -30.29 12.93 -10.58
C ARG A 436 -28.95 13.10 -11.32
N GLU A 437 -29.11 12.89 -12.63
CA GLU A 437 -28.51 13.48 -13.84
C GLU A 437 -27.08 13.14 -14.27
N LEU A 438 -27.00 12.48 -15.43
CA LEU A 438 -25.85 12.45 -16.34
C LEU A 438 -26.36 12.80 -17.74
N GLY A 439 -25.83 13.85 -18.37
CA GLY A 439 -26.07 14.16 -19.77
C GLY A 439 -24.95 13.56 -20.63
N TYR A 440 -25.31 12.88 -21.71
CA TYR A 440 -24.40 12.26 -22.68
C TYR A 440 -23.87 13.29 -23.68
N ASP A 441 -22.60 13.14 -24.12
CA ASP A 441 -21.96 13.90 -25.20
C ASP A 441 -22.19 13.17 -26.53
N ASP A 442 -23.01 13.75 -27.40
CA ASP A 442 -23.67 13.11 -28.53
C ASP A 442 -23.02 13.42 -29.90
N SER A 443 -21.70 13.27 -30.02
CA SER A 443 -21.04 13.57 -31.31
C SER A 443 -21.43 12.55 -32.41
N LEU A 444 -22.02 13.08 -33.49
CA LEU A 444 -22.53 12.36 -34.67
C LEU A 444 -21.48 11.45 -35.34
N LEU A 445 -20.22 11.88 -35.32
CA LEU A 445 -19.07 11.15 -35.90
C LEU A 445 -18.80 9.82 -35.18
N ARG A 446 -19.09 9.72 -33.88
CA ARG A 446 -18.93 8.47 -33.12
C ARG A 446 -20.07 7.50 -33.36
N GLN A 447 -21.31 7.97 -33.43
CA GLN A 447 -22.45 7.12 -33.74
C GLN A 447 -22.31 6.44 -35.11
N GLN A 448 -21.75 7.15 -36.10
CA GLN A 448 -21.51 6.62 -37.44
C GLN A 448 -20.41 5.54 -37.48
N PHE A 449 -19.34 5.71 -36.69
CA PHE A 449 -18.25 4.74 -36.61
C PHE A 449 -18.68 3.41 -35.95
N TYR A 450 -19.51 3.47 -34.90
CA TYR A 450 -19.92 2.28 -34.14
C TYR A 450 -21.10 1.52 -34.76
N ASN A 451 -22.07 2.21 -35.37
CA ASN A 451 -23.15 1.55 -36.12
C ASN A 451 -22.62 0.75 -37.33
N ALA A 452 -21.43 1.09 -37.83
CA ALA A 452 -20.79 0.37 -38.93
C ALA A 452 -20.10 -0.95 -38.52
N LEU A 453 -19.74 -1.12 -37.25
CA LEU A 453 -18.95 -2.27 -36.79
C LEU A 453 -19.78 -3.31 -35.99
N TRP A 454 -20.75 -2.87 -35.17
CA TRP A 454 -21.56 -3.78 -34.32
C TRP A 454 -22.99 -3.28 -34.08
N PRO A 455 -23.89 -3.36 -35.08
CA PRO A 455 -25.22 -2.75 -35.02
C PRO A 455 -26.16 -3.35 -33.96
N ASP A 456 -25.96 -4.63 -33.57
CA ASP A 456 -26.90 -5.42 -32.77
C ASP A 456 -26.50 -5.59 -31.28
N ASN A 457 -25.29 -5.17 -30.87
CA ASN A 457 -24.75 -5.44 -29.52
C ASN A 457 -24.50 -4.20 -28.66
N VAL A 458 -24.84 -3.01 -29.17
CA VAL A 458 -24.75 -1.76 -28.40
C VAL A 458 -26.11 -1.49 -27.80
N GLU A 459 -26.25 -1.55 -26.48
CA GLU A 459 -27.49 -1.20 -25.79
C GLU A 459 -27.58 0.33 -25.69
N LYS A 460 -28.48 0.93 -26.49
CA LYS A 460 -28.49 2.37 -26.86
C LYS A 460 -29.27 3.26 -25.89
N ASP A 461 -29.96 2.68 -24.92
CA ASP A 461 -30.87 3.40 -24.03
C ASP A 461 -30.20 3.74 -22.69
N GLN A 462 -29.88 5.02 -22.54
CA GLN A 462 -29.30 5.61 -21.35
C GLN A 462 -30.15 5.35 -20.09
N SER A 463 -31.48 5.34 -20.21
CA SER A 463 -32.38 5.13 -19.07
C SER A 463 -32.36 3.68 -18.56
N GLU A 464 -32.04 2.72 -19.43
CA GLU A 464 -31.90 1.30 -19.07
C GLU A 464 -30.52 1.00 -18.45
N ILE A 465 -29.47 1.69 -18.87
CA ILE A 465 -28.16 1.65 -18.19
C ILE A 465 -28.29 2.26 -16.78
N GLU A 466 -29.00 3.37 -16.66
CA GLU A 466 -29.29 4.04 -15.38
C GLU A 466 -30.16 3.18 -14.47
N LYS A 467 -31.23 2.56 -14.98
CA LYS A 467 -32.04 1.60 -14.21
C LYS A 467 -31.23 0.40 -13.74
N LYS A 468 -30.37 -0.17 -14.59
CA LYS A 468 -29.52 -1.32 -14.22
C LYS A 468 -28.53 -0.91 -13.13
N LEU A 469 -27.88 0.25 -13.23
CA LEU A 469 -27.01 0.80 -12.17
C LEU A 469 -27.78 1.10 -10.88
N CYS A 470 -28.98 1.70 -10.95
CA CYS A 470 -29.82 1.98 -9.79
C CYS A 470 -30.34 0.71 -9.12
N ALA A 471 -30.70 -0.32 -9.89
CA ALA A 471 -31.16 -1.61 -9.40
C ALA A 471 -30.02 -2.43 -8.75
N LEU A 472 -28.81 -2.36 -9.30
CA LEU A 472 -27.62 -3.03 -8.75
C LEU A 472 -27.13 -2.39 -7.45
N LEU A 473 -27.31 -1.08 -7.32
CA LEU A 473 -27.00 -0.37 -6.09
C LEU A 473 -28.13 -0.49 -5.05
N LYS A 474 -29.32 -1.00 -5.41
CA LYS A 474 -30.50 -1.16 -4.52
C LYS A 474 -30.22 -1.89 -3.20
N PRO A 475 -29.40 -2.96 -3.13
CA PRO A 475 -29.03 -3.62 -1.88
C PRO A 475 -28.15 -2.77 -0.94
N LEU A 476 -27.57 -1.65 -1.40
CA LEU A 476 -26.86 -0.66 -0.57
C LEU A 476 -27.79 0.40 0.05
N LEU A 477 -29.09 0.41 -0.29
CA LEU A 477 -29.95 1.60 -0.16
C LEU A 477 -31.20 1.42 0.70
N GLY A 478 -31.61 0.17 0.98
CA GLY A 478 -32.87 -0.11 1.69
C GLY A 478 -34.12 0.32 0.90
N SER A 479 -35.24 -0.36 1.12
CA SER A 479 -36.51 -0.10 0.43
C SER A 479 -37.30 1.01 1.10
N GLU A 480 -37.07 2.28 0.77
CA GLU A 480 -38.03 3.33 1.14
C GLU A 480 -38.08 4.49 0.13
N SER A 481 -39.17 4.44 -0.65
CA SER A 481 -40.01 5.53 -1.18
C SER A 481 -39.38 6.91 -1.48
N VAL A 482 -39.46 7.30 -2.74
CA VAL A 482 -39.74 8.69 -3.12
C VAL A 482 -40.92 8.67 -4.08
N SER A 483 -42.00 9.32 -3.65
CA SER A 483 -43.23 9.53 -4.40
C SER A 483 -43.00 10.38 -5.64
N GLU A 484 -43.61 9.96 -6.75
CA GLU A 484 -43.77 10.71 -7.99
C GLU A 484 -44.66 11.94 -7.78
N GLU A 485 -44.17 13.03 -7.21
CA GLU A 485 -44.89 14.31 -7.30
C GLU A 485 -44.01 15.51 -6.93
N LYS A 486 -43.38 16.10 -7.96
CA LYS A 486 -43.19 17.55 -8.18
C LYS A 486 -42.23 17.78 -9.34
N LEU A 487 -42.77 17.62 -10.55
CA LEU A 487 -42.25 18.19 -11.80
C LEU A 487 -43.44 18.43 -12.74
N LYS A 488 -44.34 19.31 -12.30
CA LYS A 488 -45.24 20.09 -13.15
C LYS A 488 -45.38 21.44 -12.49
N THR A 489 -44.57 22.40 -12.93
CA THR A 489 -44.89 23.80 -13.26
C THR A 489 -43.66 24.70 -13.08
N SER A 490 -43.40 25.46 -14.14
CA SER A 490 -42.44 26.56 -14.37
C SER A 490 -40.96 26.21 -14.38
#